data_AF-A0A845YC76-F1
#
_entry.id   AF-A0A845YC76-F1
#
_cell.length_a   1.000
_cell.length_b   1.000
_cell.length_c   1.000
_cell.angle_alpha   90.00
_cell.angle_beta   90.00
_cell.angle_gamma   90.00
#
_symmetry.space_group_name_H-M   'P 1'
#
loop_
_entity.id
_entity.type
_entity.pdbx_description
1 polymer ?
#
loop_
_entity_poly.entity_id
_entity_poly.type
_entity_poly.pdbx_seq_one_letter_code
_entity_poly.pdbx_strand_id
1 'polypeptide(L)'
;MELLDLRSRLADILSSDLGKYPGGIPAIWVTPPEPPGVPEGLQCIVQRVCEGSIELLNAGQRLHERDYIVTLTNFNRSNTLLGALNKVSQNFQVKRYSYMPITEQTYEQAKIFILDPIVVNGV
;
A
#
# COMPACT_ATOMS: atom_id res chain seq x y z
N MET A 1 -11.28 3.54 6.20
CA MET A 1 -10.92 2.12 6.03
C MET A 1 -9.98 1.68 7.15
N GLU A 2 -10.09 0.44 7.61
CA GLU A 2 -9.11 -0.13 8.55
C GLU A 2 -7.91 -0.74 7.80
N LEU A 3 -6.77 -0.88 8.48
CA LEU A 3 -5.51 -1.34 7.85
C LEU A 3 -5.61 -2.76 7.27
N LEU A 4 -6.37 -3.64 7.93
CA LEU A 4 -6.61 -5.01 7.45
C LEU A 4 -7.53 -5.03 6.23
N ASP A 5 -8.51 -4.13 6.16
CA ASP A 5 -9.38 -3.99 4.99
C ASP A 5 -8.58 -3.52 3.78
N LEU A 6 -7.68 -2.55 3.97
CA LEU A 6 -6.76 -2.08 2.93
C LEU A 6 -5.90 -3.24 2.42
N ARG A 7 -5.31 -4.03 3.33
CA ARG A 7 -4.53 -5.22 2.98
C ARG A 7 -5.36 -6.21 2.16
N SER A 8 -6.57 -6.54 2.58
CA SER A 8 -7.43 -7.50 1.87
C SER A 8 -7.75 -7.00 0.46
N ARG A 9 -8.15 -5.74 0.31
CA ARG A 9 -8.42 -5.15 -1.01
C ARG A 9 -7.19 -5.12 -1.91
N LEU A 10 -6.02 -4.78 -1.36
CA LEU A 10 -4.76 -4.84 -2.09
C LEU A 10 -4.42 -6.27 -2.51
N ALA A 11 -4.66 -7.25 -1.65
CA ALA A 11 -4.46 -8.66 -1.97
C ALA A 11 -5.35 -9.11 -3.13
N ASP A 12 -6.61 -8.68 -3.15
CA ASP A 12 -7.56 -9.04 -4.20
C ASP A 12 -7.12 -8.47 -5.56
N ILE A 13 -6.84 -7.17 -5.64
CA ILE A 13 -6.50 -6.52 -6.91
C ILE A 13 -5.12 -6.92 -7.43
N LEU A 14 -4.17 -7.21 -6.53
CA LEU A 14 -2.80 -7.61 -6.87
C LEU A 14 -2.63 -9.14 -6.92
N SER A 15 -3.68 -9.92 -6.72
CA SER A 15 -3.61 -11.39 -6.58
C SER A 15 -2.86 -12.08 -7.71
N SER A 16 -2.98 -11.59 -8.95
CA SER A 16 -2.27 -12.13 -10.12
C SER A 16 -0.80 -11.74 -10.21
N ASP A 17 -0.40 -10.66 -9.53
CA ASP A 17 0.93 -10.06 -9.63
C ASP A 17 1.80 -10.41 -8.43
N LEU A 18 1.17 -10.65 -7.27
CA LEU A 18 1.84 -10.94 -6.01
C LEU A 18 2.71 -12.19 -6.14
N GLY A 19 3.94 -12.02 -5.65
CA GLY A 19 4.84 -13.11 -5.37
C GLY A 19 4.39 -13.97 -4.19
N LYS A 20 5.26 -14.87 -3.75
CA LYS A 20 5.02 -15.69 -2.57
C LYS A 20 6.24 -15.68 -1.64
N TYR A 21 5.97 -15.64 -0.34
CA TYR A 21 6.96 -15.96 0.69
C TYR A 21 7.19 -17.48 0.75
N PRO A 22 8.28 -17.93 1.39
CA PRO A 22 8.46 -19.34 1.73
C PRO A 22 7.21 -19.90 2.43
N GLY A 23 6.77 -21.09 2.00
CA GLY A 23 5.51 -21.69 2.47
C GLY A 23 4.26 -21.31 1.67
N GLY A 24 4.41 -20.53 0.59
CA GLY A 24 3.34 -20.28 -0.38
C GLY A 24 2.38 -19.14 -0.02
N ILE A 25 2.70 -18.39 1.03
CA ILE A 25 1.91 -17.24 1.50
C ILE A 25 2.07 -16.09 0.48
N PRO A 26 0.98 -15.45 0.01
CA PRO A 26 1.08 -14.29 -0.88
C PRO A 26 1.95 -13.19 -0.29
N ALA A 27 2.77 -12.55 -1.12
CA ALA A 27 3.78 -11.58 -0.74
C ALA A 27 3.20 -10.20 -0.36
N ILE A 28 2.14 -10.18 0.44
CA ILE A 28 1.51 -8.98 0.98
C ILE A 28 1.60 -8.96 2.51
N TRP A 29 2.09 -7.87 3.08
CA TRP A 29 2.36 -7.76 4.51
C TRP A 29 1.98 -6.40 5.07
N VAL A 30 1.70 -6.36 6.37
CA VAL A 30 1.40 -5.14 7.12
C VAL A 30 2.49 -4.97 8.18
N THR A 31 3.17 -3.84 8.19
CA THR A 31 4.23 -3.53 9.15
C THR A 31 3.76 -2.47 10.16
N PRO A 32 4.10 -2.61 11.46
CA PRO A 32 4.80 -3.74 12.11
C PRO A 32 3.91 -4.97 12.40
N PRO A 33 4.49 -6.20 12.53
CA PRO A 33 5.93 -6.53 12.48
C PRO A 33 6.51 -6.59 11.07
N GLU A 34 7.84 -6.71 10.96
CA GLU A 34 8.54 -6.89 9.68
C GLU A 34 8.12 -8.18 8.96
N PRO A 35 8.17 -8.22 7.60
CA PRO A 35 7.81 -9.40 6.82
C PRO A 35 8.77 -10.57 7.09
N PRO A 36 8.32 -11.82 6.84
CA PRO A 36 9.09 -13.03 7.16
C PRO A 36 10.35 -13.24 6.28
N GLY A 37 10.60 -12.37 5.29
CA GLY A 37 11.78 -12.44 4.43
C GLY A 37 11.56 -11.77 3.07
N VAL A 38 12.39 -12.16 2.09
CA VAL A 38 12.28 -11.73 0.69
C VAL A 38 11.43 -12.76 -0.08
N PRO A 39 10.33 -12.35 -0.74
CA PRO A 39 9.50 -13.25 -1.53
C PRO A 39 10.04 -13.46 -2.95
N GLU A 40 9.55 -14.50 -3.62
CA GLU A 40 9.73 -14.66 -5.07
C GLU A 40 8.67 -13.85 -5.79
N GLY A 41 9.06 -12.80 -6.53
CA GLY A 41 8.15 -11.98 -7.33
C GLY A 41 7.86 -10.60 -6.74
N LEU A 42 6.63 -10.13 -6.91
CA LEU A 42 6.21 -8.80 -6.42
C LEU A 42 5.83 -8.87 -4.95
N GLN A 43 6.45 -8.03 -4.13
CA GLN A 43 6.07 -7.81 -2.74
C GLN A 43 5.22 -6.55 -2.61
N CYS A 44 4.24 -6.58 -1.71
CA CYS A 44 3.45 -5.43 -1.27
C CYS A 44 3.54 -5.28 0.26
N ILE A 45 4.14 -4.20 0.74
CA ILE A 45 4.18 -3.85 2.16
C ILE A 45 3.25 -2.67 2.40
N VAL A 46 2.38 -2.80 3.40
CA VAL A 46 1.45 -1.75 3.82
C VAL A 46 1.86 -1.24 5.19
N GLN A 47 2.00 0.08 5.30
CA GLN A 47 2.38 0.77 6.53
C GLN A 47 1.40 1.91 6.81
N ARG A 48 0.99 2.05 8.07
CA ARG A 48 0.25 3.23 8.51
C ARG A 48 1.26 4.32 8.87
N VAL A 49 1.12 5.51 8.32
CA VAL A 49 2.13 6.59 8.49
C VAL A 49 1.80 7.48 9.66
N CYS A 50 0.54 7.93 9.74
CA CYS A 50 -0.01 8.70 10.85
C CYS A 50 -1.53 8.82 10.65
N GLU A 51 -2.24 9.12 11.74
CA GLU A 51 -3.53 9.82 11.62
C GLU A 51 -3.21 11.24 11.16
N GLY A 52 -3.72 11.62 9.99
CA GLY A 52 -3.60 12.95 9.43
C GLY A 52 -4.31 13.99 10.31
N SER A 53 -4.20 15.25 9.89
CA SER A 53 -4.81 16.37 10.58
C SER A 53 -6.31 16.18 10.73
N ILE A 54 -6.82 16.49 11.92
CA ILE A 54 -8.26 16.58 12.16
C ILE A 54 -8.69 17.99 11.75
N GLU A 55 -9.44 18.09 10.66
CA GLU A 55 -10.05 19.35 10.24
C GLU A 55 -11.49 19.43 10.77
N LEU A 56 -11.83 20.58 11.36
CA LEU A 56 -13.21 20.87 11.76
C LEU A 56 -14.01 21.23 10.52
N LEU A 57 -15.06 20.46 10.26
CA LEU A 57 -16.08 20.77 9.27
C LEU A 57 -17.26 21.47 9.96
N ASN A 58 -18.17 22.01 9.14
CA ASN A 58 -19.39 22.65 9.62
C ASN A 58 -20.27 21.66 10.42
N ALA A 59 -21.07 22.19 11.35
CA ALA A 59 -22.01 21.42 12.18
C ALA A 59 -21.37 20.36 13.11
N GLY A 60 -20.15 20.60 13.61
CA GLY A 60 -19.50 19.73 14.60
C GLY A 60 -18.90 18.45 14.02
N GLN A 61 -18.85 18.32 12.69
CA GLN A 61 -18.20 17.22 11.99
C GLN A 61 -16.68 17.41 12.01
N ARG A 62 -15.95 16.30 12.03
CA ARG A 62 -14.48 16.28 11.98
C ARG A 62 -14.03 15.40 10.81
N LEU A 63 -13.20 15.94 9.94
CA LEU A 63 -12.53 15.18 8.89
C LEU A 63 -11.23 14.62 9.47
N HIS A 64 -11.10 13.30 9.45
CA HIS A 64 -9.89 12.58 9.83
C HIS A 64 -9.28 12.00 8.56
N GLU A 65 -8.16 12.57 8.11
CA GLU A 65 -7.41 11.98 7.01
C GLU A 65 -6.56 10.83 7.52
N ARG A 66 -6.62 9.65 6.91
CA ARG A 66 -5.68 8.55 7.20
C ARG A 66 -4.76 8.35 6.01
N ASP A 67 -3.46 8.38 6.28
CA ASP A 67 -2.43 8.18 5.26
C ASP A 67 -1.78 6.80 5.42
N TYR A 68 -1.77 6.04 4.33
CA TYR A 68 -1.09 4.75 4.22
C TYR A 68 0.05 4.84 3.21
N ILE A 69 1.16 4.19 3.53
CA ILE A 69 2.24 3.92 2.58
C ILE A 69 2.09 2.48 2.11
N VAL A 70 1.96 2.31 0.80
CA VAL A 70 2.07 1.02 0.13
C VAL A 70 3.38 1.00 -0.64
N THR A 71 4.21 0.02 -0.34
CA THR A 71 5.50 -0.19 -0.99
C THR A 71 5.42 -1.46 -1.81
N LEU A 72 5.55 -1.31 -3.13
CA LEU A 72 5.65 -2.42 -4.07
C LEU A 72 7.12 -2.62 -4.42
N THR A 73 7.64 -3.82 -4.23
CA THR A 73 9.04 -4.17 -4.56
C THR A 73 9.06 -5.37 -5.47
N ASN A 74 9.73 -5.28 -6.61
CA ASN A 74 9.77 -6.33 -7.61
C ASN A 74 11.12 -7.08 -7.57
N PHE A 75 11.09 -8.29 -6.98
CA PHE A 75 12.28 -9.11 -6.81
C PHE A 75 12.63 -9.98 -8.03
N ASN A 76 11.69 -10.23 -8.95
CA ASN A 76 11.93 -11.10 -10.11
C ASN A 76 12.31 -10.32 -11.39
N ARG A 77 12.48 -9.00 -11.30
CA ARG A 77 12.82 -8.11 -12.44
C ARG A 77 11.86 -8.23 -13.64
N SER A 78 10.62 -8.64 -13.40
CA SER A 78 9.57 -8.71 -14.43
C SER A 78 8.95 -7.32 -14.69
N ASN A 79 8.23 -7.12 -15.79
CA ASN A 79 7.52 -5.86 -16.05
C ASN A 79 6.20 -5.70 -15.24
N THR A 80 6.07 -6.38 -14.10
CA THR A 80 4.81 -6.43 -13.33
C THR A 80 4.58 -5.21 -12.44
N LEU A 81 5.63 -4.46 -12.09
CA LEU A 81 5.53 -3.35 -11.15
C LEU A 81 4.65 -2.20 -11.67
N LEU A 82 4.82 -1.81 -12.93
CA LEU A 82 3.99 -0.75 -13.56
C LEU A 82 2.52 -1.16 -13.64
N GLY A 83 2.25 -2.44 -13.96
CA GLY A 83 0.90 -2.99 -13.97
C GLY A 83 0.25 -2.93 -12.59
N ALA A 84 0.98 -3.37 -11.56
CA ALA A 84 0.54 -3.31 -10.17
C ALA A 84 0.29 -1.87 -9.70
N LEU A 85 1.20 -0.94 -10.02
CA LEU A 85 1.06 0.48 -9.70
C LEU A 85 -0.21 1.09 -10.33
N ASN A 86 -0.49 0.76 -11.59
CA ASN A 86 -1.71 1.20 -12.27
C ASN A 86 -2.96 0.64 -11.60
N LYS A 87 -2.97 -0.65 -11.23
CA LYS A 87 -4.09 -1.26 -10.50
C LYS A 87 -4.35 -0.56 -9.17
N VAL A 88 -3.31 -0.27 -8.38
CA VAL A 88 -3.46 0.48 -7.11
C VAL A 88 -4.02 1.88 -7.39
N SER A 89 -3.47 2.60 -8.37
CA SER A 89 -3.90 3.97 -8.68
C SER A 89 -5.34 4.07 -9.20
N GLN A 90 -5.86 3.01 -9.82
CA GLN A 90 -7.25 2.94 -10.29
C GLN A 90 -8.26 2.60 -9.19
N ASN A 91 -7.82 1.94 -8.11
CA ASN A 91 -8.70 1.42 -7.06
C ASN A 91 -8.65 2.24 -5.76
N PHE A 92 -7.65 3.12 -5.61
CA PHE A 92 -7.44 3.90 -4.40
C PHE A 92 -7.16 5.37 -4.71
N GLN A 93 -7.52 6.25 -3.77
CA GLN A 93 -7.17 7.66 -3.85
C GLN A 93 -5.67 7.84 -3.54
N VAL A 94 -4.87 7.96 -4.58
CA VAL A 94 -3.41 8.16 -4.46
C VAL A 94 -3.09 9.65 -4.37
N LYS A 95 -2.47 10.05 -3.25
CA LYS A 95 -2.02 11.42 -3.01
C LYS A 95 -0.75 11.74 -3.81
N ARG A 96 0.17 10.78 -3.84
CA ARG A 96 1.42 10.81 -4.61
C ARG A 96 2.01 9.40 -4.68
N TYR A 97 2.87 9.17 -5.65
CA TYR A 97 3.73 8.00 -5.66
C TYR A 97 5.14 8.38 -6.15
N SER A 98 6.12 7.57 -5.78
CA SER A 98 7.48 7.65 -6.30
C SER A 98 7.87 6.30 -6.88
N TYR A 99 8.41 6.31 -8.08
CA TYR A 99 8.95 5.13 -8.74
C TYR A 99 10.48 5.18 -8.68
N MET A 100 11.08 4.06 -8.28
CA MET A 100 12.52 3.88 -8.18
C MET A 100 12.91 2.74 -9.14
N PRO A 101 13.63 3.05 -10.23
CA PRO A 101 14.07 2.03 -11.18
C PRO A 101 15.07 1.08 -10.52
N ILE A 102 15.22 -0.09 -11.14
CA ILE A 102 16.23 -1.07 -10.74
C ILE A 102 17.65 -0.50 -10.89
N THR A 103 18.52 -0.80 -9.93
CA THR A 103 19.96 -0.52 -10.01
C THR A 103 20.77 -1.80 -9.78
N GLU A 104 22.09 -1.72 -9.84
CA GLU A 104 22.96 -2.85 -9.47
C GLU A 104 22.80 -3.26 -8.00
N GLN A 105 22.34 -2.34 -7.14
CA GLN A 105 22.26 -2.51 -5.69
C GLN A 105 20.83 -2.64 -5.17
N THR A 106 19.83 -2.22 -5.94
CA THR A 106 18.43 -2.14 -5.50
C THR A 106 17.47 -2.75 -6.50
N TYR A 107 16.45 -3.41 -5.98
CA TYR A 107 15.32 -3.87 -6.78
C TYR A 107 14.47 -2.70 -7.26
N GLU A 108 13.71 -2.94 -8.31
CA GLU A 108 12.70 -1.99 -8.80
C GLU A 108 11.61 -1.83 -7.73
N GLN A 109 11.25 -0.58 -7.40
CA GLN A 109 10.34 -0.29 -6.30
C GLN A 109 9.41 0.88 -6.63
N ALA A 110 8.18 0.81 -6.14
CA ALA A 110 7.24 1.93 -6.15
C ALA A 110 6.71 2.15 -4.73
N LYS A 111 6.70 3.41 -4.29
CA LYS A 111 6.13 3.83 -3.01
C LYS A 111 4.93 4.72 -3.27
N ILE A 112 3.78 4.33 -2.74
CA ILE A 112 2.47 4.91 -3.03
C ILE A 112 1.88 5.42 -1.73
N PHE A 113 1.40 6.66 -1.73
CA PHE A 113 0.72 7.26 -0.59
C PHE A 113 -0.77 7.24 -0.87
N ILE A 114 -1.51 6.40 -0.15
CA ILE A 114 -2.96 6.26 -0.24
C ILE A 114 -3.59 7.12 0.84
N LEU A 115 -4.52 7.99 0.43
CA LEU A 115 -5.35 8.81 1.31
C LEU A 115 -6.71 8.12 1.52
N ASP A 116 -7.16 8.10 2.76
CA ASP A 116 -8.48 7.58 3.16
C ASP A 116 -9.16 8.60 4.09
N PRO A 117 -9.97 9.51 3.54
CA PRO A 117 -10.67 10.53 4.32
C PRO A 117 -11.89 9.92 5.02
N ILE A 118 -12.00 10.15 6.33
CA ILE A 118 -13.13 9.69 7.14
C ILE A 118 -13.80 10.90 7.80
N VAL A 119 -15.09 11.09 7.56
CA VAL A 119 -15.89 12.08 8.29
C VAL A 119 -16.46 11.41 9.55
N VAL A 120 -16.15 11.99 10.70
CA VAL A 120 -16.68 11.58 12.00
C VAL A 120 -17.62 12.67 12.49
N ASN A 121 -18.84 12.30 12.87
CA ASN A 121 -19.76 13.22 13.51
C ASN A 121 -19.33 13.42 14.97
N GLY A 122 -19.19 14.67 15.42
CA GLY A 122 -19.04 14.98 16.83
C GLY A 122 -20.30 14.54 17.59
N VAL A 123 -20.12 13.77 18.66
CA VAL A 123 -21.17 13.46 19.64
C VAL A 123 -21.42 14.69 20.52
#